data_AF-A0A9D7UUS1-F1
#
_entry.id   AF-A0A9D7UUS1-F1
#
_cell.length_a   1.000
_cell.length_b   1.000
_cell.length_c   1.000
_cell.angle_alpha   90.00
_cell.angle_beta   90.00
_cell.angle_gamma   90.00
#
_symmetry.space_group_name_H-M   'P 1'
#
loop_
_entity.id
_entity.type
_entity.pdbx_description
1 polymer ?
#
loop_
_entity_poly.entity_id
_entity_poly.type
_entity_poly.pdbx_seq_one_letter_code
_entity_poly.pdbx_strand_id
1 'polypeptide(L)'
;MRAHINPANGRATRSFAFGGDADVDAAIAAARAALPGFRAMGATQRRDLLLAIATAFATHAERLSRIAVIENGMPMAFAPFVASVTPVEWFRYYAGWVDK
;
A
#
# COMPACT_ATOMS: atom_id res chain seq x y z
N MET A 1 7.00 -21.15 2.41
CA MET A 1 5.76 -20.35 2.48
C MET A 1 5.24 -20.38 3.91
N ARG A 2 4.72 -19.27 4.43
CA ARG A 2 4.09 -19.20 5.76
C ARG A 2 2.64 -18.77 5.60
N ALA A 3 1.75 -19.38 6.37
CA ALA A 3 0.35 -18.96 6.44
C ALA A 3 0.21 -17.71 7.32
N HIS A 4 -0.54 -16.73 6.83
CA HIS A 4 -1.13 -15.70 7.69
C HIS A 4 -2.24 -16.35 8.52
N ILE A 5 -2.29 -16.05 9.82
CA ILE A 5 -3.31 -16.57 10.73
C ILE A 5 -4.22 -15.41 11.12
N ASN A 6 -5.53 -15.56 10.88
CA ASN A 6 -6.51 -14.57 11.31
C ASN A 6 -6.55 -14.54 12.85
N PRO A 7 -6.22 -13.41 13.49
CA PRO A 7 -6.13 -13.32 14.95
C PRO A 7 -7.50 -13.47 15.64
N ALA A 8 -8.61 -13.23 14.95
CA ALA A 8 -9.95 -13.32 15.54
C ALA A 8 -10.46 -14.76 15.71
N ASN A 9 -9.92 -15.73 14.97
CA ASN A 9 -10.39 -17.12 15.03
C ASN A 9 -9.29 -18.20 14.93
N GLY A 10 -8.03 -17.81 14.81
CA GLY A 10 -6.89 -18.72 14.73
C GLY A 10 -6.79 -19.51 13.42
N ARG A 11 -7.62 -19.23 12.41
CA ARG A 11 -7.62 -19.97 11.14
C ARG A 11 -6.65 -19.35 10.15
N ALA A 12 -5.97 -20.20 9.38
CA ALA A 12 -5.14 -19.76 8.26
C ALA A 12 -5.98 -19.03 7.20
N THR A 13 -5.44 -17.95 6.65
CA THR A 13 -6.08 -17.18 5.57
C THR A 13 -5.41 -17.47 4.23
N ARG A 14 -4.18 -16.96 4.03
CA ARG A 14 -3.39 -17.13 2.82
C ARG A 14 -1.94 -17.40 3.16
N SER A 15 -1.28 -18.20 2.33
CA SER A 15 0.16 -18.43 2.42
C SER A 15 0.93 -17.46 1.54
N PHE A 16 2.04 -16.96 2.05
CA PHE A 16 2.96 -16.08 1.32
C PHE A 16 4.39 -16.62 1.41
N ALA A 17 5.18 -16.33 0.38
CA ALA A 17 6.61 -16.58 0.41
C ALA A 17 7.27 -15.57 1.35
N PHE A 18 8.28 -16.04 2.08
CA PHE A 18 9.20 -15.14 2.75
C PHE A 18 10.29 -14.83 1.74
N GLY A 19 10.52 -13.55 1.50
CA GLY A 19 11.64 -13.13 0.66
C GLY A 19 12.97 -13.44 1.32
N GLY A 20 13.99 -13.73 0.53
CA GLY A 20 15.38 -13.88 0.96
C GLY A 20 16.29 -12.79 0.40
N ASP A 21 17.59 -12.92 0.64
CA ASP A 21 18.59 -11.93 0.21
C ASP A 21 18.53 -11.65 -1.30
N ALA A 22 18.31 -12.69 -2.12
CA ALA A 22 18.18 -12.53 -3.56
C ALA A 22 16.96 -11.69 -3.98
N ASP A 23 15.83 -11.79 -3.26
CA ASP A 23 14.64 -10.98 -3.54
C ASP A 23 14.88 -9.52 -3.17
N VAL A 24 15.63 -9.29 -2.07
CA VAL A 24 16.04 -7.95 -1.63
C VAL A 24 16.98 -7.32 -2.66
N ASP A 25 18.01 -8.04 -3.10
CA ASP A 25 18.95 -7.59 -4.11
C ASP A 25 18.24 -7.25 -5.43
N ALA A 26 17.31 -8.10 -5.86
CA ALA A 26 16.49 -7.85 -7.04
C ALA A 26 15.63 -6.59 -6.89
N ALA A 27 14.98 -6.38 -5.75
CA ALA A 27 14.18 -5.18 -5.49
C ALA A 27 15.03 -3.90 -5.49
N ILE A 28 16.23 -3.95 -4.89
CA ILE A 28 17.17 -2.82 -4.87
C ILE A 28 17.66 -2.52 -6.28
N ALA A 29 18.05 -3.53 -7.06
CA ALA A 29 18.51 -3.36 -8.43
C ALA A 29 17.42 -2.73 -9.30
N ALA A 30 16.17 -3.19 -9.19
CA ALA A 30 15.03 -2.63 -9.91
C ALA A 30 14.77 -1.16 -9.52
N ALA A 31 14.79 -0.84 -8.23
CA ALA A 31 14.61 0.53 -7.75
C ALA A 31 15.73 1.46 -8.27
N ARG A 32 16.98 1.01 -8.25
CA ARG A 32 18.13 1.78 -8.79
C ARG A 32 18.02 2.01 -10.29
N ALA A 33 17.56 1.01 -11.05
CA ALA A 33 17.36 1.13 -12.48
C ALA A 33 16.22 2.11 -12.84
N ALA A 34 15.15 2.14 -12.05
CA ALA A 34 14.01 3.05 -12.26
C ALA A 34 14.28 4.49 -11.81
N LEU A 35 15.18 4.68 -10.83
CA LEU A 35 15.41 5.98 -10.18
C LEU A 35 15.77 7.12 -11.15
N PRO A 36 16.66 6.96 -12.16
CA PRO A 36 16.95 8.05 -13.10
C PRO A 36 15.71 8.57 -13.81
N GLY A 37 14.84 7.68 -14.30
CA GLY A 37 13.59 8.04 -14.96
C GLY A 37 12.58 8.68 -14.01
N PHE A 38 12.43 8.12 -12.81
CA PHE A 38 11.54 8.68 -11.78
C PHE A 38 12.00 10.06 -11.30
N ARG A 39 13.31 10.26 -11.16
CA ARG A 39 13.91 11.55 -10.76
C ARG A 39 13.75 12.61 -11.85
N ALA A 40 13.85 12.22 -13.12
CA ALA A 40 13.66 13.12 -14.26
C ALA A 40 12.19 13.47 -14.52
N MET A 41 11.24 12.70 -13.97
CA MET A 41 9.80 12.95 -14.09
C MET A 41 9.44 14.35 -13.57
N GLY A 42 8.49 15.03 -14.23
CA GLY A 42 8.02 16.35 -13.78
C GLY A 42 7.23 16.29 -12.48
N ALA A 43 7.20 17.40 -11.73
CA ALA A 43 6.42 17.50 -10.50
C ALA A 43 4.93 17.20 -10.73
N THR A 44 4.31 17.77 -11.78
CA THR A 44 2.91 17.49 -12.14
C THR A 44 2.64 16.01 -12.37
N GLN A 45 3.53 15.30 -13.07
CA GLN A 45 3.37 13.87 -13.33
C GLN A 45 3.46 13.06 -12.02
N ARG A 46 4.40 13.39 -11.12
CA ARG A 46 4.49 12.74 -9.80
C ARG A 46 3.26 13.01 -8.93
N ARG A 47 2.73 14.23 -8.96
CA ARG A 47 1.47 14.58 -8.28
C ARG A 47 0.33 13.71 -8.80
N ASP A 48 0.21 13.59 -10.12
CA ASP A 48 -0.87 12.82 -10.74
C ASP A 48 -0.79 11.33 -10.37
N LEU A 49 0.41 10.77 -10.23
CA LEU A 49 0.60 9.41 -9.71
C LEU A 49 0.12 9.27 -8.26
N LEU A 50 0.43 10.21 -7.37
CA LEU A 50 -0.06 10.19 -5.98
C LEU A 50 -1.59 10.30 -5.92
N LEU A 51 -2.20 11.15 -6.74
CA LEU A 51 -3.65 11.29 -6.85
C LEU A 51 -4.31 10.03 -7.42
N ALA A 52 -3.65 9.35 -8.37
CA ALA A 52 -4.10 8.05 -8.87
C ALA A 52 -4.07 6.97 -7.78
N ILE A 53 -3.04 6.96 -6.93
CA ILE A 53 -2.98 6.05 -5.77
C ILE A 53 -4.13 6.35 -4.79
N ALA A 54 -4.35 7.62 -4.45
CA ALA A 54 -5.49 8.02 -3.61
C ALA A 54 -6.83 7.54 -4.20
N THR A 55 -7.00 7.67 -5.51
CA THR A 55 -8.20 7.19 -6.21
C THR A 55 -8.33 5.67 -6.09
N ALA A 56 -7.26 4.91 -6.29
CA ALA A 56 -7.28 3.45 -6.15
C ALA A 56 -7.64 2.99 -4.74
N PHE A 57 -7.13 3.64 -3.70
CA PHE A 57 -7.52 3.38 -2.31
C PHE A 57 -9.02 3.63 -2.08
N ALA A 58 -9.54 4.75 -2.59
CA ALA A 58 -10.97 5.08 -2.48
C ALA A 58 -11.85 4.06 -3.24
N THR A 59 -11.47 3.69 -4.46
CA THR A 59 -12.18 2.70 -5.28
C THR A 59 -12.22 1.32 -4.61
N HIS A 60 -11.18 0.94 -3.87
CA HIS A 60 -11.09 -0.37 -3.22
C HIS A 60 -11.34 -0.32 -1.71
N ALA A 61 -11.93 0.76 -1.20
CA ALA A 61 -12.06 1.01 0.24
C ALA A 61 -12.71 -0.15 1.01
N GLU A 62 -13.81 -0.70 0.50
CA GLU A 62 -14.51 -1.80 1.14
C GLU A 62 -13.66 -3.08 1.20
N ARG A 63 -12.97 -3.40 0.10
CA ARG A 63 -12.09 -4.57 0.01
C ARG A 63 -10.89 -4.43 0.95
N LEU A 64 -10.25 -3.26 0.97
CA LEU A 64 -9.11 -2.97 1.85
C LEU A 64 -9.51 -3.05 3.33
N SER A 65 -10.69 -2.53 3.68
CA SER A 65 -11.24 -2.63 5.03
C SER A 65 -11.44 -4.09 5.45
N ARG A 66 -12.02 -4.92 4.57
CA ARG A 66 -12.19 -6.36 4.84
C ARG A 66 -10.86 -7.09 5.01
N ILE A 67 -9.86 -6.77 4.19
CA ILE A 67 -8.50 -7.33 4.34
C ILE A 67 -7.92 -6.94 5.70
N ALA A 68 -8.00 -5.67 6.08
CA ALA A 68 -7.49 -5.19 7.36
C ALA A 68 -8.11 -5.96 8.54
N VAL A 69 -9.44 -6.09 8.59
CA VAL A 69 -10.13 -6.88 9.63
C VAL A 69 -9.61 -8.32 9.70
N ILE A 70 -9.41 -8.97 8.55
CA ILE A 70 -8.92 -10.35 8.49
C ILE A 70 -7.46 -10.45 8.95
N GLU A 71 -6.63 -9.45 8.64
CA GLU A 71 -5.20 -9.47 8.90
C GLU A 71 -4.84 -9.08 10.34
N ASN A 72 -5.55 -8.12 10.93
CA ASN A 72 -5.20 -7.57 12.23
C ASN A 72 -6.29 -7.74 13.30
N GLY A 73 -7.49 -8.20 12.93
CA GLY A 73 -8.60 -8.41 13.87
C GLY A 73 -9.30 -7.13 14.33
N MET A 74 -9.01 -5.97 13.73
CA MET A 74 -9.66 -4.71 14.11
C MET A 74 -11.17 -4.76 13.82
N PRO A 75 -12.00 -4.07 14.61
CA PRO A 75 -13.44 -3.99 14.33
C PRO A 75 -13.71 -3.36 12.96
N MET A 76 -14.72 -3.88 12.25
CA MET A 76 -15.14 -3.35 10.95
C MET A 76 -15.55 -1.86 11.02
N ALA A 77 -16.07 -1.40 12.15
CA ALA A 77 -16.40 0.01 12.36
C ALA A 77 -15.17 0.94 12.30
N PHE A 78 -13.97 0.42 12.59
CA PHE A 78 -12.72 1.17 12.56
C PHE A 78 -11.89 0.94 11.29
N ALA A 79 -12.06 -0.21 10.64
CA ALA A 79 -11.24 -0.61 9.49
C ALA A 79 -11.24 0.38 8.31
N PRO A 80 -12.37 0.98 7.88
CA PRO A 80 -12.37 1.97 6.81
C PRO A 80 -11.49 3.18 7.10
N PHE A 81 -11.46 3.62 8.36
CA PHE A 81 -10.63 4.76 8.75
C PHE A 81 -9.15 4.48 8.47
N VAL A 82 -8.64 3.34 8.95
CA VAL A 82 -7.21 2.98 8.83
C VAL A 82 -6.84 2.51 7.42
N ALA A 83 -7.68 1.69 6.80
CA ALA A 83 -7.32 0.97 5.57
C ALA A 83 -7.64 1.74 4.28
N SER A 84 -8.48 2.79 4.34
CA SER A 84 -8.83 3.57 3.15
C SER A 84 -8.84 5.07 3.41
N VAL A 85 -9.65 5.58 4.34
CA VAL A 85 -9.85 7.04 4.52
C VAL A 85 -8.54 7.75 4.82
N THR A 86 -7.78 7.31 5.82
CA THR A 86 -6.51 7.94 6.18
C THR A 86 -5.46 7.84 5.06
N PRO A 87 -5.22 6.67 4.41
CA PRO A 87 -4.36 6.59 3.24
C PRO A 87 -4.75 7.53 2.09
N VAL A 88 -6.03 7.62 1.74
CA VAL A 88 -6.53 8.53 0.68
C VAL A 88 -6.12 9.97 0.98
N GLU A 89 -6.35 10.41 2.21
CA GLU A 89 -6.03 11.78 2.62
C GLU A 89 -4.52 12.02 2.70
N TRP A 90 -3.72 11.04 3.12
CA TRP A 90 -2.26 11.16 3.09
C TRP A 90 -1.72 11.30 1.66
N PHE A 91 -2.18 10.47 0.72
CA PHE A 91 -1.73 10.58 -0.67
C PHE A 91 -2.15 11.92 -1.30
N ARG A 92 -3.36 12.41 -1.01
CA ARG A 92 -3.81 13.75 -1.44
C ARG A 92 -2.96 14.86 -0.83
N TYR A 93 -2.68 14.77 0.47
CA TYR A 93 -1.85 15.74 1.18
C TYR A 93 -0.45 15.82 0.55
N TYR A 94 0.25 14.69 0.41
CA TYR A 94 1.60 14.67 -0.17
C TYR A 94 1.62 15.05 -1.65
N ALA A 95 0.54 14.79 -2.41
CA ALA A 95 0.42 15.31 -3.77
C ALA A 95 0.47 16.85 -3.81
N GLY A 96 -0.09 17.53 -2.81
CA GLY A 96 -0.03 19.00 -2.67
C GLY A 96 1.34 19.56 -2.29
N TRP A 97 2.28 18.71 -1.87
CA TRP A 97 3.66 19.09 -1.49
C TRP A 97 4.70 18.78 -2.57
N VAL A 98 4.31 18.15 -3.69
CA VAL A 98 5.26 17.68 -4.72
C VAL A 98 6.02 18.80 -5.43
N ASP A 99 5.53 20.04 -5.36
CA ASP A 99 6.12 21.24 -5.99
C ASP A 99 6.47 22.36 -5.00
N LYS A 100 6.48 22.05 -3.70
CA LYS A 100 6.83 22.98 -2.62
C LYS A 100 8.27 22.75 -2.16
#